data_AF-A0A7C8E5U4-F1
#
_entry.id   AF-A0A7C8E5U4-F1
#
_cell.length_a   1.000
_cell.length_b   1.000
_cell.length_c   1.000
_cell.angle_alpha   90.00
_cell.angle_beta   90.00
_cell.angle_gamma   90.00
#
_symmetry.space_group_name_H-M   'P 1'
#
loop_
_entity.id
_entity.type
_entity.pdbx_description
1 polymer ?
#
loop_
_entity_poly.entity_id
_entity_poly.type
_entity_poly.pdbx_seq_one_letter_code
_entity_poly.pdbx_strand_id
1 'polypeptide(L)'
;GVGEYYGPFDAQKIFDEIPKDALETKPLKIDWTFYCKKCDGMASMKTCPHGKDDRILLSGTKLRKMLSEGEEVSTQFSRQEVIDILKAYYQGLTEKVEIKLHKYAEGEKK
;
A
#
# COMPACT_ATOMS: atom_id res chain seq x y z
N GLY A 1 -7.35 0.40 11.66
CA GLY A 1 -8.37 1.40 12.04
C GLY A 1 -9.59 1.25 11.15
N VAL A 2 -10.70 1.84 11.53
CA VAL A 2 -11.94 1.92 10.74
C VAL A 2 -12.26 3.40 10.51
N GLY A 3 -12.90 3.74 9.38
CA GLY A 3 -13.30 5.11 9.06
C GLY A 3 -12.19 6.15 9.24
N GLU A 4 -12.53 7.27 9.87
CA GLU A 4 -11.61 8.37 10.20
C GLU A 4 -11.34 8.49 11.70
N TYR A 5 -11.61 7.41 12.46
CA TYR A 5 -11.46 7.41 13.93
C TYR A 5 -10.00 7.49 14.39
N TYR A 6 -9.04 7.16 13.52
CA TYR A 6 -7.61 7.12 13.84
C TYR A 6 -6.79 7.79 12.75
N GLY A 7 -5.76 8.55 13.13
CA GLY A 7 -4.74 9.04 12.22
C GLY A 7 -3.83 7.91 11.70
N PRO A 8 -3.10 8.15 10.60
CA PRO A 8 -2.33 7.12 9.90
C PRO A 8 -1.20 6.49 10.73
N PHE A 9 -0.71 7.20 11.76
CA PHE A 9 0.40 6.75 12.60
C PHE A 9 0.05 6.65 14.09
N ASP A 10 -1.22 6.80 14.46
CA ASP A 10 -1.58 6.82 15.89
C ASP A 10 -1.33 5.45 16.56
N ALA A 11 -1.50 4.36 15.80
CA ALA A 11 -1.10 3.02 16.24
C ALA A 11 0.41 2.85 16.43
N GLN A 12 1.25 3.76 15.92
CA GLN A 12 2.68 3.79 16.18
C GLN A 12 3.04 4.68 17.37
N LYS A 13 2.33 5.81 17.52
CA LYS A 13 2.54 6.78 18.61
C LYS A 13 2.20 6.21 19.98
N ILE A 14 1.21 5.33 20.07
CA ILE A 14 0.84 4.69 21.34
C ILE A 14 2.02 3.99 22.03
N PHE A 15 2.98 3.47 21.26
CA PHE A 15 4.19 2.86 21.81
C PHE A 15 5.13 3.85 22.50
N ASP A 16 4.96 5.15 22.30
CA ASP A 16 5.71 6.19 23.01
C ASP A 16 5.11 6.47 24.41
N GLU A 17 3.88 6.01 24.66
CA GLU A 17 3.17 6.14 25.94
C GLU A 17 3.25 4.87 26.79
N ILE A 18 3.54 3.72 26.18
CA ILE A 18 3.71 2.44 26.89
C ILE A 18 5.03 2.46 27.69
N PRO A 19 5.04 2.00 28.96
CA PRO A 19 6.28 1.91 29.74
C PRO A 19 7.35 1.06 29.03
N LYS A 20 8.61 1.52 29.06
CA LYS A 20 9.72 0.97 28.25
C LYS A 20 9.95 -0.54 28.41
N ASP A 21 9.68 -1.08 29.60
CA ASP A 21 9.93 -2.48 29.93
C ASP A 21 8.63 -3.31 30.00
N ALA A 22 7.50 -2.75 29.53
CA ALA A 22 6.23 -3.47 29.52
C ALA A 22 6.13 -4.51 28.40
N LEU A 23 6.99 -4.44 27.38
CA LEU A 23 6.98 -5.32 26.22
C LEU A 23 8.38 -5.87 25.94
N GLU A 24 8.48 -7.19 25.74
CA GLU A 24 9.72 -7.83 25.30
C GLU A 24 10.07 -7.48 23.84
N THR A 25 9.04 -7.26 23.02
CA THR A 25 9.19 -6.96 21.59
C THR A 25 9.28 -5.45 21.35
N LYS A 26 10.07 -5.06 20.35
CA LYS A 26 10.24 -3.65 19.96
C LYS A 26 9.43 -3.36 18.69
N PRO A 27 8.68 -2.25 18.64
CA PRO A 27 7.93 -1.89 17.45
C PRO A 27 8.86 -1.38 16.35
N LEU A 28 8.69 -1.90 15.13
CA LEU A 28 9.30 -1.32 13.92
C LEU A 28 8.30 -0.35 13.27
N LYS A 29 8.53 0.96 13.45
CA LYS A 29 7.65 2.02 12.93
C LYS A 29 7.90 2.28 11.44
N ILE A 30 7.18 1.56 10.59
CA ILE A 30 7.26 1.65 9.13
C ILE A 30 6.48 2.88 8.62
N ASP A 31 7.10 3.66 7.75
CA ASP A 31 6.49 4.84 7.12
C ASP A 31 5.80 4.47 5.79
N TRP A 32 5.24 5.43 5.09
CA TRP A 32 4.63 5.24 3.79
C TRP A 32 5.69 4.74 2.81
N THR A 33 5.39 3.61 2.16
CA THR A 33 6.27 2.99 1.18
C THR A 33 5.74 3.20 -0.23
N PHE A 34 6.66 3.31 -1.17
CA PHE A 34 6.39 3.54 -2.58
C PHE A 34 7.50 2.93 -3.43
N TYR A 35 7.20 2.62 -4.68
CA TYR A 35 8.25 2.31 -5.64
C TYR A 35 8.82 3.62 -6.19
N CYS A 36 10.14 3.77 -6.18
CA CYS A 36 10.81 4.94 -6.77
C CYS A 36 11.49 4.54 -8.07
N LYS A 37 11.10 5.19 -9.18
CA LYS A 37 11.65 4.96 -10.52
C LYS A 37 13.15 5.27 -10.61
N LYS A 38 13.63 6.29 -9.87
CA LYS A 38 15.05 6.66 -9.84
C LYS A 38 15.91 5.74 -9.00
N CYS A 39 15.36 5.19 -7.92
CA CYS A 39 16.06 4.21 -7.09
C CYS A 39 15.90 2.78 -7.62
N ASP A 40 15.02 2.58 -8.61
CA ASP A 40 14.61 1.29 -9.14
C ASP A 40 14.22 0.29 -8.04
N GLY A 41 13.36 0.72 -7.12
CA GLY A 41 12.99 -0.14 -6.01
C GLY A 41 12.02 0.47 -5.01
N MET A 42 11.61 -0.37 -4.05
CA MET A 42 10.78 0.02 -2.92
C MET A 42 11.57 0.92 -1.97
N ALA A 43 10.96 2.04 -1.60
CA ALA A 43 11.52 3.02 -0.69
C ALA A 43 10.44 3.60 0.22
N SER A 44 10.86 4.44 1.15
CA SER A 44 10.00 5.20 2.05
C SER A 44 10.41 6.67 2.03
N MET A 45 9.58 7.51 2.66
CA MET A 45 9.91 8.93 2.89
C MET A 45 11.25 9.13 3.63
N LYS A 46 11.66 8.15 4.43
CA LYS A 46 12.91 8.20 5.21
C LYS A 46 14.13 7.74 4.42
N THR A 47 13.94 6.92 3.39
CA THR A 47 15.03 6.25 2.67
C THR A 47 15.22 6.76 1.25
N CYS A 48 14.30 7.58 0.72
CA CYS A 48 14.40 8.14 -0.62
C CYS A 48 14.01 9.63 -0.64
N PRO A 49 14.91 10.53 -1.11
CA PRO A 49 14.64 11.96 -1.18
C PRO A 49 13.86 12.39 -2.43
N HIS A 50 13.66 11.51 -3.43
CA HIS A 50 13.04 11.87 -4.71
C HIS A 50 11.58 12.27 -4.55
N GLY A 51 11.09 13.20 -5.40
CA GLY A 51 9.74 13.76 -5.31
C GLY A 51 8.64 12.88 -5.90
N LYS A 52 7.39 13.36 -5.87
CA LYS A 52 6.20 12.60 -6.31
C LYS A 52 6.28 12.09 -7.75
N ASP A 53 6.89 12.85 -8.65
CA ASP A 53 7.02 12.49 -10.07
C ASP A 53 7.85 11.22 -10.29
N ASP A 54 8.76 10.92 -9.37
CA ASP A 54 9.61 9.74 -9.39
C ASP A 54 9.02 8.58 -8.59
N ARG A 55 7.86 8.76 -7.94
CA ARG A 55 7.23 7.79 -7.06
C ARG A 55 5.98 7.21 -7.70
N ILE A 56 5.82 5.90 -7.54
CA ILE A 56 4.62 5.18 -7.89
C ILE A 56 3.97 4.71 -6.60
N LEU A 57 2.79 5.28 -6.30
CA LEU A 57 1.91 4.81 -5.24
C LEU A 57 0.74 4.06 -5.88
N LEU A 58 0.76 2.74 -5.78
CA LEU A 58 -0.39 1.91 -6.13
C LEU A 58 -0.98 1.35 -4.83
N SER A 59 -2.16 1.83 -4.45
CA SER A 59 -2.87 1.26 -3.30
C SER A 59 -3.38 -0.14 -3.62
N GLY A 60 -3.48 -1.00 -2.59
CA GLY A 60 -4.08 -2.33 -2.77
C GLY A 60 -5.52 -2.27 -3.29
N THR A 61 -6.28 -1.22 -2.97
CA THR A 61 -7.63 -1.03 -3.51
C THR A 61 -7.60 -0.75 -5.01
N LYS A 62 -6.69 0.12 -5.48
CA LYS A 62 -6.52 0.37 -6.91
C LYS A 62 -6.04 -0.87 -7.64
N LEU A 63 -5.09 -1.62 -7.07
CA LEU A 63 -4.65 -2.91 -7.63
C LEU A 63 -5.81 -3.88 -7.81
N ARG A 64 -6.63 -4.11 -6.77
CA ARG A 64 -7.76 -5.04 -6.87
C ARG A 64 -8.79 -4.57 -7.91
N LYS A 65 -9.02 -3.25 -8.02
CA LYS A 65 -9.91 -2.69 -9.04
C LYS A 65 -9.41 -3.03 -10.45
N MET A 66 -8.13 -2.74 -10.73
CA MET A 66 -7.49 -3.09 -12.01
C MET A 66 -7.62 -4.58 -12.33
N LEU A 67 -7.37 -5.46 -11.34
CA LEU A 67 -7.51 -6.90 -11.51
C LEU A 67 -8.96 -7.34 -11.79
N SER A 68 -9.94 -6.74 -11.12
CA SER A 68 -11.37 -7.02 -11.34
C SER A 68 -11.84 -6.57 -12.74
N GLU A 69 -11.27 -5.47 -13.23
CA GLU A 69 -11.57 -4.88 -14.54
C GLU A 69 -10.74 -5.48 -15.69
N GLY A 70 -9.80 -6.39 -15.36
CA GLY A 70 -8.94 -7.04 -16.35
C GLY A 70 -7.83 -6.14 -16.91
N GLU A 71 -7.53 -5.03 -16.25
CA GLU A 71 -6.47 -4.11 -16.65
C GLU A 71 -5.06 -4.69 -16.40
N GLU A 72 -4.08 -4.16 -17.13
CA GLU A 72 -2.68 -4.54 -16.94
C GLU A 72 -2.08 -3.89 -15.69
N VAL A 73 -1.46 -4.72 -14.85
CA VAL A 73 -0.71 -4.26 -13.67
C VAL A 73 0.78 -4.23 -14.01
N SER A 74 1.43 -3.10 -13.75
CA SER A 74 2.87 -2.95 -13.98
C SER A 74 3.70 -3.92 -13.12
N THR A 75 4.68 -4.56 -13.75
CA THR A 75 5.66 -5.46 -13.11
C THR A 75 6.62 -4.74 -12.17
N GLN A 76 6.70 -3.42 -12.24
CA GLN A 76 7.48 -2.60 -11.29
C GLN A 76 6.85 -2.60 -9.90
N PHE A 77 5.55 -2.84 -9.80
CA PHE A 77 4.83 -2.86 -8.52
C PHE A 77 4.70 -4.27 -7.95
N SER A 78 4.31 -5.23 -8.80
CA SER A 78 4.08 -6.61 -8.39
C SER A 78 4.88 -7.57 -9.25
N ARG A 79 5.32 -8.67 -8.65
CA ARG A 79 5.96 -9.76 -9.39
C ARG A 79 4.97 -10.40 -10.36
N GLN A 80 5.44 -10.75 -11.55
CA GLN A 80 4.60 -11.29 -12.63
C GLN A 80 3.88 -12.57 -12.18
N GLU A 81 4.60 -13.53 -11.62
CA GLU A 81 4.05 -14.78 -11.09
C GLU A 81 2.94 -14.56 -10.04
N VAL A 82 2.99 -13.48 -9.25
CA VAL A 82 1.91 -13.15 -8.30
C VAL A 82 0.71 -12.55 -9.04
N ILE A 83 0.95 -11.67 -10.02
CA ILE A 83 -0.12 -11.07 -10.84
C ILE A 83 -0.87 -12.13 -11.64
N ASP A 84 -0.19 -13.12 -12.19
CA ASP A 84 -0.83 -14.17 -12.99
C ASP A 84 -1.80 -15.00 -12.13
N ILE A 85 -1.41 -15.35 -10.91
CA ILE A 85 -2.27 -16.05 -9.94
C ILE A 85 -3.50 -15.18 -9.61
N LEU A 86 -3.29 -13.90 -9.32
CA LEU A 86 -4.38 -12.99 -8.97
C LEU A 86 -5.34 -12.77 -10.16
N LYS A 87 -4.80 -12.58 -11.37
CA LYS A 87 -5.60 -12.45 -12.60
C LYS A 87 -6.45 -13.69 -12.85
N ALA A 88 -5.86 -14.88 -12.73
CA ALA A 88 -6.59 -16.14 -12.90
C ALA A 88 -7.77 -16.24 -11.91
N TYR A 89 -7.56 -15.85 -10.65
CA TYR A 89 -8.63 -15.78 -9.66
C TYR A 89 -9.74 -14.80 -10.05
N TYR A 90 -9.41 -13.53 -10.33
CA TYR A 90 -10.41 -12.50 -10.64
C TYR A 90 -11.16 -12.75 -11.96
N GLN A 91 -10.50 -13.35 -12.94
CA GLN A 91 -11.13 -13.73 -14.21
C GLN A 91 -12.09 -14.91 -14.05
N GLY A 92 -11.76 -15.87 -13.17
CA GLY A 92 -12.57 -17.05 -12.89
C GLY A 92 -13.82 -16.80 -12.01
N LEU A 93 -13.99 -15.61 -11.45
CA LEU A 93 -15.19 -15.26 -10.67
C LEU A 93 -16.44 -15.20 -11.56
N THR A 94 -17.44 -16.01 -11.20
CA THR A 94 -18.78 -16.00 -11.81
C THR A 94 -19.53 -14.71 -11.50
N GLU A 95 -19.37 -14.18 -10.29
CA GLU A 95 -19.89 -12.88 -9.87
C GLU A 95 -18.75 -11.87 -9.79
N LYS A 96 -18.81 -10.82 -10.63
CA LYS A 96 -17.78 -9.79 -10.65
C LYS A 96 -17.90 -8.88 -9.42
N VAL A 97 -16.75 -8.62 -8.79
CA VAL A 97 -16.67 -7.78 -7.60
C VAL A 97 -16.48 -6.32 -8.02
N GLU A 98 -17.46 -5.47 -7.67
CA GLU A 98 -17.32 -4.02 -7.82
C GLU A 98 -16.42 -3.46 -6.71
N ILE A 99 -15.36 -2.75 -7.09
CA ILE A 99 -14.41 -2.17 -6.14
C ILE A 99 -14.50 -0.66 -6.18
N LYS A 100 -14.98 -0.09 -5.07
CA LYS A 100 -15.09 1.36 -4.88
C LYS A 100 -13.75 1.92 -4.40
N LEU A 101 -13.22 2.88 -5.16
CA LEU A 101 -12.07 3.67 -4.72
C LEU A 101 -12.49 4.55 -3.55
N HIS A 102 -11.57 4.76 -2.62
CA HIS A 102 -11.72 5.71 -1.52
C HIS A 102 -10.57 6.70 -1.58
N LYS A 103 -10.70 7.86 -0.91
CA LYS A 103 -9.73 8.98 -1.01
C LYS A 103 -8.26 8.60 -0.79
N TYR A 104 -7.98 7.62 0.07
CA TYR A 104 -6.62 7.14 0.33
C TYR A 104 -6.07 6.18 -0.75
N ALA A 105 -6.92 5.67 -1.63
CA ALA A 105 -6.55 4.71 -2.67
C ALA A 105 -5.85 5.38 -3.87
N GLU A 106 -6.05 6.67 -4.07
CA GLU A 106 -5.55 7.43 -5.23
C GLU A 106 -4.20 8.10 -4.96
N GLY A 107 -3.67 7.98 -3.73
CA GLY A 107 -2.44 8.69 -3.34
C GLY A 107 -2.61 10.20 -3.27
N GLU A 108 -3.84 10.72 -3.34
CA GLU A 108 -4.13 12.14 -3.20
C GLU A 108 -4.38 12.55 -1.73
N LYS A 109 -3.62 13.59 -1.32
CA LYS A 109 -3.75 14.48 -0.14
C LYS A 109 -3.39 13.86 1.23
N LYS A 110 -2.54 14.46 2.05
CA LYS A 110 -2.05 15.85 2.20
C LYS A 110 -0.61 16.05 1.73
#